data_AF-A0AAW3KBR2-F1
#
_entry.id   AF-A0AAW3KBR2-F1
#
_cell.length_a   1.000
_cell.length_b   1.000
_cell.length_c   1.000
_cell.angle_alpha   90.00
_cell.angle_beta   90.00
_cell.angle_gamma   90.00
#
_symmetry.space_group_name_H-M   'P 1'
#
loop_
_entity.id
_entity.type
_entity.pdbx_description
1 polymer ?
#
loop_
_entity_poly.entity_id
_entity_poly.type
_entity_poly.pdbx_seq_one_letter_code
_entity_poly.pdbx_strand_id
1 'polypeptide(L)'
;MPANMYDYTIPALLRGLGVLRSYLDKMQAAVDAGQFTGEALLQARLADDMLPLGRQFQIACDNAKNGPARLTGQEAPWFADNEQTIGEYRHRVEKTIAFLRALTPEAFDGSDARMIDQSYRRAGVAMAGEDYLRALLLPNFYFHLAVAHSILRHQGIRLGKSDYLGALPGSQALASPGNAHPVRFLTRAESLEWLAGRGLRETPATYEPGNSHFQFDLRPLPIRLSGLIGSLLEDLGEFEGGLLLLSDWIWDDEYEGDPTALYREAQKEVRPLNEAPGLILDKSNRQDAVALLTLLVERKWTGQFHFASGATTLRIVEGDRVEVYTANPEAERLVQYRLAVSGGDVLPV
;
A
#
# COMPACT_ATOMS: atom_id res chain seq x y z
N MET A 1 -18.84 -4.41 22.01
CA MET A 1 -18.80 -5.88 22.20
C MET A 1 -17.39 -6.25 22.62
N PRO A 2 -17.17 -7.21 23.52
CA PRO A 2 -15.81 -7.71 23.76
C PRO A 2 -15.26 -8.20 22.41
N ALA A 3 -14.05 -7.81 22.08
CA ALA A 3 -13.46 -8.15 20.80
C ALA A 3 -13.27 -9.67 20.71
N ASN A 4 -13.77 -10.28 19.63
CA ASN A 4 -13.73 -11.72 19.47
C ASN A 4 -12.28 -12.14 19.15
N MET A 5 -11.80 -13.23 19.75
CA MET A 5 -10.50 -13.85 19.41
C MET A 5 -10.32 -14.06 17.90
N TYR A 6 -11.42 -14.28 17.18
CA TYR A 6 -11.45 -14.32 15.71
C TYR A 6 -10.81 -13.07 15.08
N ASP A 7 -11.19 -11.87 15.53
CA ASP A 7 -10.81 -10.59 14.92
C ASP A 7 -9.30 -10.33 15.00
N TYR A 8 -8.65 -10.82 16.07
CA TYR A 8 -7.20 -10.69 16.26
C TYR A 8 -6.39 -11.85 15.67
N THR A 9 -7.05 -12.94 15.29
CA THR A 9 -6.38 -14.15 14.82
C THR A 9 -6.53 -14.33 13.32
N ILE A 10 -7.76 -14.50 12.82
CA ILE A 10 -8.00 -14.92 11.44
C ILE A 10 -7.56 -13.85 10.42
N PRO A 11 -7.94 -12.57 10.56
CA PRO A 11 -7.47 -11.53 9.63
C PRO A 11 -5.94 -11.38 9.64
N ALA A 12 -5.31 -11.47 10.81
CA ALA A 12 -3.86 -11.34 10.96
C ALA A 12 -3.09 -12.46 10.25
N LEU A 13 -3.53 -13.72 10.41
CA LEU A 13 -2.95 -14.89 9.77
C LEU A 13 -3.21 -14.89 8.25
N LEU A 14 -4.42 -14.56 7.80
CA LEU A 14 -4.76 -14.44 6.38
C LEU A 14 -3.88 -13.40 5.68
N ARG A 15 -3.64 -12.25 6.32
CA ARG A 15 -2.71 -11.23 5.80
C ARG A 15 -1.31 -11.82 5.65
N GLY A 16 -0.78 -12.50 6.67
CA GLY A 16 0.56 -13.07 6.62
C GLY A 16 0.71 -14.18 5.56
N LEU A 17 -0.32 -14.99 5.35
CA LEU A 17 -0.35 -15.97 4.26
C LEU A 17 -0.41 -15.30 2.88
N GLY A 18 -1.10 -14.17 2.76
CA GLY A 18 -1.08 -13.33 1.56
C GLY A 18 0.33 -12.79 1.24
N VAL A 19 1.12 -12.47 2.26
CA VAL A 19 2.54 -12.09 2.13
C VAL A 19 3.39 -13.27 1.67
N LEU A 20 3.21 -14.46 2.24
CA LEU A 20 3.91 -15.66 1.75
C LEU A 20 3.60 -15.95 0.28
N ARG A 21 2.34 -15.77 -0.12
CA ARG A 21 1.93 -15.92 -1.52
C ARG A 21 2.66 -14.95 -2.44
N SER A 22 2.76 -13.67 -2.08
CA SER A 22 3.47 -12.67 -2.89
C SER A 22 4.98 -12.95 -2.94
N TYR A 23 5.56 -13.52 -1.89
CA TYR A 23 6.95 -13.99 -1.91
C TYR A 23 7.14 -15.11 -2.93
N LEU A 24 6.22 -16.08 -2.99
CA LEU A 24 6.26 -17.14 -4.01
C LEU A 24 6.13 -16.59 -5.44
N ASP A 25 5.35 -15.52 -5.65
CA ASP A 25 5.27 -14.83 -6.94
C ASP A 25 6.62 -14.23 -7.33
N LYS A 26 7.27 -13.53 -6.40
CA LYS A 26 8.60 -12.94 -6.65
C LYS A 26 9.70 -13.99 -6.82
N MET A 27 9.63 -15.09 -6.08
CA MET A 27 10.53 -16.24 -6.27
C MET A 27 10.35 -16.82 -7.68
N GLN A 28 9.11 -17.05 -8.12
CA GLN A 28 8.84 -17.58 -9.46
C GLN A 28 9.33 -16.63 -10.55
N ALA A 29 9.09 -15.34 -10.43
CA ALA A 29 9.56 -14.34 -11.39
C ALA A 29 11.11 -14.34 -11.51
N ALA A 30 11.82 -14.49 -10.39
CA ALA A 30 13.28 -14.56 -10.39
C ALA A 30 13.81 -15.87 -11.03
N VAL A 31 13.09 -16.98 -10.85
CA VAL A 31 13.38 -18.26 -11.52
C VAL A 31 13.13 -18.15 -13.03
N ASP A 32 12.00 -17.58 -13.43
CA ASP A 32 11.64 -17.40 -14.84
C ASP A 32 12.61 -16.46 -15.57
N ALA A 33 13.16 -15.47 -14.85
CA ALA A 33 14.22 -14.58 -15.33
C ALA A 33 15.62 -15.23 -15.38
N GLY A 34 15.75 -16.49 -14.94
CA GLY A 34 17.03 -17.22 -14.92
C GLY A 34 18.02 -16.73 -13.87
N GLN A 35 17.56 -15.98 -12.87
CA GLN A 35 18.42 -15.42 -11.81
C GLN A 35 18.74 -16.46 -10.73
N PHE A 36 17.82 -17.40 -10.47
CA PHE A 36 17.94 -18.46 -9.47
C PHE A 36 17.29 -19.75 -9.95
N THR A 37 17.64 -20.88 -9.33
CA THR A 37 16.81 -22.09 -9.40
C THR A 37 15.83 -22.13 -8.22
N GLY A 38 14.65 -22.70 -8.43
CA GLY A 38 13.66 -22.83 -7.35
C GLY A 38 14.19 -23.65 -6.17
N GLU A 39 14.92 -24.72 -6.45
CA GLU A 39 15.58 -25.55 -5.44
C GLU A 39 16.58 -24.76 -4.60
N ALA A 40 17.44 -23.94 -5.23
CA ALA A 40 18.44 -23.14 -4.51
C ALA A 40 17.78 -22.13 -3.56
N LEU A 41 16.66 -21.50 -3.96
CA LEU A 41 15.92 -20.61 -3.08
C LEU A 41 15.28 -21.38 -1.91
N LEU A 42 14.65 -22.53 -2.18
CA LEU A 42 13.97 -23.32 -1.15
C LEU A 42 14.93 -23.90 -0.10
N GLN A 43 16.18 -24.20 -0.47
CA GLN A 43 17.22 -24.69 0.43
C GLN A 43 18.02 -23.57 1.14
N ALA A 44 17.81 -22.30 0.79
CA ALA A 44 18.51 -21.18 1.39
C ALA A 44 18.22 -21.02 2.89
N ARG A 45 19.22 -20.62 3.68
CA ARG A 45 19.13 -20.41 5.14
C ARG A 45 20.05 -19.26 5.58
N LEU A 46 19.76 -18.66 6.73
CA LEU A 46 20.55 -17.54 7.29
C LEU A 46 21.76 -17.98 8.11
N ALA A 47 21.69 -19.19 8.69
CA ALA A 47 22.77 -19.80 9.46
C ALA A 47 22.71 -21.32 9.26
N ASP A 48 23.83 -22.00 9.49
CA ASP A 48 23.97 -23.44 9.20
C ASP A 48 23.02 -24.33 10.01
N ASP A 49 22.70 -23.92 11.23
CA ASP A 49 21.78 -24.60 12.15
C ASP A 49 20.32 -24.11 12.03
N MET A 50 20.05 -23.12 11.17
CA MET A 50 18.69 -22.65 10.89
C MET A 50 18.02 -23.49 9.81
N LEU A 51 16.71 -23.66 9.97
CA LEU A 51 15.86 -24.30 8.98
C LEU A 51 15.84 -23.52 7.65
N PRO A 52 15.83 -24.22 6.50
CA PRO A 52 15.84 -23.58 5.18
C PRO A 52 14.48 -22.94 4.84
N LEU A 53 14.45 -22.10 3.81
CA LEU A 53 13.29 -21.32 3.39
C LEU A 53 12.02 -22.16 3.26
N GLY A 54 12.09 -23.32 2.59
CA GLY A 54 10.94 -24.21 2.43
C GLY A 54 10.32 -24.63 3.76
N ARG A 55 11.14 -24.91 4.78
CA ARG A 55 10.66 -25.22 6.13
C ARG A 55 10.00 -24.02 6.81
N GLN A 56 10.50 -22.80 6.57
CA GLN A 56 9.88 -21.57 7.11
C GLN A 56 8.45 -21.41 6.58
N PHE A 57 8.23 -21.66 5.28
CA PHE A 57 6.91 -21.65 4.66
C PHE A 57 5.97 -22.70 5.25
N GLN A 58 6.45 -23.96 5.38
CA GLN A 58 5.66 -25.05 5.98
C GLN A 58 5.22 -24.70 7.40
N ILE A 59 6.16 -24.26 8.24
CA ILE A 59 5.87 -23.99 9.66
C ILE A 59 4.97 -22.76 9.81
N ALA A 60 5.11 -21.73 8.96
CA ALA A 60 4.17 -20.61 8.95
C ALA A 60 2.75 -21.07 8.60
N CYS A 61 2.58 -21.92 7.58
CA CYS A 61 1.29 -22.53 7.25
C CYS A 61 0.75 -23.40 8.38
N ASP A 62 1.63 -24.16 9.06
CA ASP A 62 1.24 -25.04 10.16
C ASP A 62 0.78 -24.27 11.40
N ASN A 63 1.46 -23.18 11.75
CA ASN A 63 0.98 -22.28 12.80
C ASN A 63 -0.37 -21.70 12.40
N ALA A 64 -0.47 -21.20 11.16
CA ALA A 64 -1.69 -20.59 10.67
C ALA A 64 -2.88 -21.56 10.65
N LYS A 65 -2.72 -22.85 10.32
CA LYS A 65 -3.83 -23.82 10.38
C LYS A 65 -4.05 -24.39 11.79
N ASN A 66 -3.00 -24.85 12.47
CA ASN A 66 -3.12 -25.60 13.71
C ASN A 66 -3.47 -24.68 14.89
N GLY A 67 -3.05 -23.42 14.85
CA GLY A 67 -3.35 -22.44 15.91
C GLY A 67 -4.85 -22.20 16.07
N PRO A 68 -5.53 -21.65 15.04
CA PRO A 68 -6.98 -21.50 15.03
C PRO A 68 -7.73 -22.80 15.31
N ALA A 69 -7.31 -23.93 14.74
CA ALA A 69 -7.95 -25.22 15.02
C ALA A 69 -7.91 -25.59 16.51
N ARG A 70 -6.78 -25.36 17.19
CA ARG A 70 -6.68 -25.56 18.65
C ARG A 70 -7.59 -24.60 19.42
N LEU A 71 -7.61 -23.32 19.04
CA LEU A 71 -8.45 -22.31 19.69
C LEU A 71 -9.95 -22.66 19.61
N THR A 72 -10.38 -23.15 18.45
CA THR A 72 -11.77 -23.55 18.20
C THR A 72 -12.08 -24.98 18.62
N GLY A 73 -11.09 -25.76 19.06
CA GLY A 73 -11.24 -27.18 19.41
C GLY A 73 -11.56 -28.08 18.21
N GLN A 74 -11.23 -27.65 17.00
CA GLN A 74 -11.43 -28.40 15.75
C GLN A 74 -10.16 -29.15 15.33
N GLU A 75 -10.31 -30.16 14.49
CA GLU A 75 -9.16 -30.82 13.86
C GLU A 75 -8.66 -30.03 12.65
N ALA A 76 -7.35 -29.78 12.60
CA ALA A 76 -6.73 -29.15 11.46
C ALA A 76 -6.51 -30.17 10.32
N PRO A 77 -6.62 -29.77 9.05
CA PRO A 77 -6.26 -30.64 7.94
C PRO A 77 -4.77 -31.02 8.02
N TRP A 78 -4.47 -32.29 7.73
CA TRP A 78 -3.10 -32.77 7.65
C TRP A 78 -2.49 -32.44 6.27
N PHE A 79 -1.29 -31.86 6.27
CA PHE A 79 -0.50 -31.59 5.08
C PHE A 79 0.80 -32.39 5.18
N ALA A 80 1.16 -33.11 4.11
CA ALA A 80 2.46 -33.74 4.00
C ALA A 80 3.52 -32.67 3.74
N ASP A 81 4.69 -32.79 4.38
CA ASP A 81 5.82 -31.87 4.18
C ASP A 81 6.72 -32.34 3.03
N ASN A 82 6.12 -32.63 1.87
CA ASN A 82 6.80 -33.18 0.70
C ASN A 82 6.87 -32.22 -0.49
N GLU A 83 6.59 -30.93 -0.27
CA GLU A 83 6.75 -29.90 -1.30
C GLU A 83 8.21 -29.75 -1.72
N GLN A 84 8.46 -29.73 -3.03
CA GLN A 84 9.79 -29.59 -3.64
C GLN A 84 9.87 -28.41 -4.60
N THR A 85 8.71 -27.91 -5.07
CA THR A 85 8.62 -26.84 -6.06
C THR A 85 7.87 -25.63 -5.52
N ILE A 86 8.16 -24.45 -6.06
CA ILE A 86 7.45 -23.19 -5.72
C ILE A 86 5.93 -23.35 -5.90
N GLY A 87 5.50 -24.08 -6.94
CA GLY A 87 4.08 -24.36 -7.19
C GLY A 87 3.41 -25.19 -6.09
N GLU A 88 4.10 -26.19 -5.53
CA GLU A 88 3.58 -26.99 -4.42
C GLU A 88 3.49 -26.17 -3.12
N TYR A 89 4.49 -25.32 -2.85
CA TYR A 89 4.43 -24.38 -1.73
C TYR A 89 3.27 -23.39 -1.87
N ARG A 90 3.01 -22.89 -3.09
CA ARG A 90 1.83 -22.06 -3.39
C ARG A 90 0.53 -22.81 -3.09
N HIS A 91 0.44 -24.07 -3.48
CA HIS A 91 -0.71 -24.90 -3.19
C HIS A 91 -0.92 -25.09 -1.68
N ARG A 92 0.15 -25.29 -0.89
CA ARG A 92 0.07 -25.36 0.58
C ARG A 92 -0.48 -24.07 1.18
N VAL A 93 0.03 -22.91 0.75
CA VAL A 93 -0.45 -21.60 1.22
C VAL A 93 -1.93 -21.41 0.90
N GLU A 94 -2.37 -21.70 -0.33
CA GLU A 94 -3.77 -21.55 -0.73
C GLU A 94 -4.71 -22.51 0.03
N LYS A 95 -4.29 -23.76 0.26
CA LYS A 95 -5.06 -24.69 1.11
C LYS A 95 -5.18 -24.19 2.55
N THR A 96 -4.14 -23.56 3.08
CA THR A 96 -4.15 -22.96 4.42
C THR A 96 -5.13 -21.78 4.47
N ILE A 97 -5.09 -20.90 3.46
CA ILE A 97 -6.04 -19.77 3.33
C ILE A 97 -7.48 -20.29 3.24
N ALA A 98 -7.74 -21.30 2.43
CA ALA A 98 -9.06 -21.89 2.26
C ALA A 98 -9.61 -22.44 3.58
N PHE A 99 -8.78 -23.16 4.35
CA PHE A 99 -9.16 -23.64 5.68
C PHE A 99 -9.51 -22.49 6.63
N LEU A 100 -8.68 -21.44 6.69
CA LEU A 100 -8.93 -20.29 7.56
C LEU A 100 -10.23 -19.55 7.22
N ARG A 101 -10.56 -19.43 5.93
CA ARG A 101 -11.80 -18.79 5.46
C ARG A 101 -13.07 -19.58 5.80
N ALA A 102 -12.93 -20.87 6.11
CA ALA A 102 -14.06 -21.70 6.53
C ALA A 102 -14.40 -21.57 8.02
N LEU A 103 -13.50 -20.98 8.83
CA LEU A 103 -13.75 -20.73 10.24
C LEU A 103 -14.64 -19.49 10.41
N THR A 104 -15.62 -19.58 11.30
CA THR A 104 -16.56 -18.47 11.58
C THR A 104 -16.24 -17.82 12.94
N PRO A 105 -16.65 -16.56 13.16
CA PRO A 105 -16.48 -15.90 14.45
C PRO A 105 -17.07 -16.70 15.64
N GLU A 106 -18.21 -17.35 15.44
CA GLU A 106 -18.90 -18.14 16.48
C GLU A 106 -18.09 -19.36 16.91
N ALA A 107 -17.23 -19.91 16.03
CA ALA A 107 -16.35 -21.01 16.38
C ALA A 107 -15.29 -20.63 17.43
N PHE A 108 -15.08 -19.33 17.65
CA PHE A 108 -14.13 -18.78 18.62
C PHE A 108 -14.79 -18.41 19.95
N ASP A 109 -16.09 -18.64 20.12
CA ASP A 109 -16.79 -18.34 21.38
C ASP A 109 -16.19 -19.16 22.53
N GLY A 110 -15.75 -18.46 23.59
CA GLY A 110 -15.08 -19.06 24.75
C GLY A 110 -13.68 -19.63 24.47
N SER A 111 -13.11 -19.36 23.29
CA SER A 111 -11.76 -19.82 22.94
C SER A 111 -10.68 -19.17 23.78
N ASP A 112 -10.90 -17.97 24.30
CA ASP A 112 -10.01 -17.21 25.18
C ASP A 112 -9.66 -17.97 26.46
N ALA A 113 -10.67 -18.60 27.08
CA ALA A 113 -10.51 -19.39 28.31
C ALA A 113 -10.22 -20.88 28.05
N ARG A 114 -10.28 -21.35 26.80
CA ARG A 114 -10.06 -22.76 26.46
C ARG A 114 -8.62 -23.16 26.78
N MET A 115 -8.44 -24.25 27.53
CA MET A 115 -7.11 -24.79 27.81
C MET A 115 -6.56 -25.52 26.59
N ILE A 116 -5.46 -24.99 26.04
CA ILE A 116 -4.74 -25.55 24.91
C ILE A 116 -3.58 -26.40 25.42
N ASP A 117 -3.66 -27.71 25.20
CA ASP A 117 -2.58 -28.63 25.56
C ASP A 117 -1.38 -28.48 24.60
N GLN A 118 -0.18 -28.44 25.20
CA GLN A 118 1.11 -28.30 24.53
C GLN A 118 2.04 -29.47 24.81
N SER A 119 1.51 -30.61 25.27
CA SER A 119 2.25 -31.85 25.51
C SER A 119 3.17 -32.25 24.35
N TYR A 120 2.78 -31.98 23.10
CA TYR A 120 3.61 -32.19 21.91
C TYR A 120 4.94 -31.41 21.90
N ARG A 121 5.07 -30.31 22.66
CA ARG A 121 6.31 -29.53 22.82
C ARG A 121 7.17 -29.98 23.99
N ARG A 122 6.85 -31.10 24.67
CA ARG A 122 7.51 -31.58 25.90
C ARG A 122 7.52 -30.59 27.07
N ALA A 123 6.70 -29.54 27.00
CA ALA A 123 6.64 -28.49 28.02
C ALA A 123 5.56 -28.74 29.09
N GLY A 124 4.60 -29.65 28.86
CA GLY A 124 3.62 -30.08 29.88
C GLY A 124 2.67 -29.01 30.43
N VAL A 125 2.71 -27.78 29.93
CA VAL A 125 1.88 -26.67 30.44
C VAL A 125 0.76 -26.35 29.44
N ALA A 126 -0.47 -26.69 29.82
CA ALA A 126 -1.65 -26.19 29.13
C ALA A 126 -1.77 -24.67 29.37
N MET A 127 -2.19 -23.92 28.35
CA MET A 127 -2.37 -22.46 28.43
C MET A 127 -3.80 -22.08 28.07
N ALA A 128 -4.34 -21.03 28.69
CA ALA A 128 -5.58 -20.43 28.20
C ALA A 128 -5.39 -19.95 26.75
N GLY A 129 -6.45 -19.97 25.94
CA GLY A 129 -6.36 -19.67 24.51
C GLY A 129 -5.86 -18.26 24.22
N GLU A 130 -6.20 -17.27 25.06
CA GLU A 130 -5.67 -15.91 24.96
C GLU A 130 -4.14 -15.88 25.15
N ASP A 131 -3.63 -16.57 26.17
CA ASP A 131 -2.19 -16.68 26.43
C ASP A 131 -1.49 -17.46 25.31
N TYR A 132 -2.10 -18.57 24.85
CA TYR A 132 -1.58 -19.34 23.73
C TYR A 132 -1.48 -18.48 22.46
N LEU A 133 -2.51 -17.68 22.16
CA LEU A 133 -2.53 -16.80 21.00
C LEU A 133 -1.39 -15.77 21.06
N ARG A 134 -1.29 -15.04 22.19
CA ARG A 134 -0.36 -13.91 22.35
C ARG A 134 1.08 -14.34 22.59
N ALA A 135 1.31 -15.37 23.39
CA ALA A 135 2.66 -15.76 23.82
C ALA A 135 3.30 -16.80 22.89
N LEU A 136 2.51 -17.54 22.11
CA LEU A 136 3.03 -18.61 21.27
C LEU A 136 2.62 -18.52 19.80
N LEU A 137 1.33 -18.51 19.49
CA LEU A 137 0.87 -18.62 18.11
C LEU A 137 1.35 -17.44 17.25
N LEU A 138 1.01 -16.20 17.63
CA LEU A 138 1.38 -15.02 16.84
C LEU A 138 2.90 -14.81 16.80
N PRO A 139 3.65 -14.87 17.92
CA PRO A 139 5.11 -14.73 17.88
C PRO A 139 5.77 -15.78 16.98
N ASN A 140 5.34 -17.04 17.05
CA ASN A 140 5.91 -18.12 16.24
C ASN A 140 5.58 -17.94 14.75
N PHE A 141 4.33 -17.62 14.42
CA PHE A 141 3.93 -17.32 13.03
C PHE A 141 4.73 -16.17 12.43
N TYR A 142 4.82 -15.03 13.14
CA TYR A 142 5.55 -13.86 12.65
C TYR A 142 7.06 -14.09 12.58
N PHE A 143 7.62 -14.90 13.46
CA PHE A 143 9.02 -15.30 13.38
C PHE A 143 9.31 -16.00 12.04
N HIS A 144 8.54 -17.04 11.69
CA HIS A 144 8.76 -17.77 10.44
C HIS A 144 8.50 -16.90 9.20
N LEU A 145 7.51 -15.99 9.26
CA LEU A 145 7.26 -15.02 8.19
C LEU A 145 8.44 -14.06 8.00
N ALA A 146 8.98 -13.50 9.09
CA ALA A 146 10.11 -12.57 9.06
C ALA A 146 11.42 -13.24 8.64
N VAL A 147 11.65 -14.49 9.05
CA VAL A 147 12.81 -15.28 8.61
C VAL A 147 12.71 -15.59 7.12
N ALA A 148 11.53 -15.96 6.61
CA ALA A 148 11.33 -16.16 5.17
C ALA A 148 11.62 -14.89 4.36
N HIS A 149 11.12 -13.73 4.82
CA HIS A 149 11.45 -12.42 4.24
C HIS A 149 12.98 -12.18 4.22
N SER A 150 13.63 -12.43 5.35
CA SER A 150 15.05 -12.16 5.53
C SER A 150 15.93 -13.07 4.66
N ILE A 151 15.61 -14.37 4.54
CA ILE A 151 16.30 -15.29 3.63
C ILE A 151 16.20 -14.81 2.19
N LEU A 152 15.00 -14.46 1.73
CA LEU A 152 14.80 -14.01 0.34
C LEU A 152 15.52 -12.70 0.05
N ARG A 153 15.43 -11.71 0.96
CA ARG A 153 16.15 -10.45 0.83
C ARG A 153 17.67 -10.66 0.86
N HIS A 154 18.17 -11.57 1.70
CA HIS A 154 19.58 -11.94 1.75
C HIS A 154 20.06 -12.59 0.46
N GLN A 155 19.24 -13.43 -0.17
CA GLN A 155 19.55 -14.04 -1.48
C GLN A 155 19.53 -13.05 -2.64
N GLY A 156 19.08 -11.80 -2.44
CA GLY A 156 19.03 -10.77 -3.46
C GLY A 156 17.67 -10.61 -4.15
N ILE A 157 16.61 -11.29 -3.66
CA ILE A 157 15.24 -11.00 -4.12
C ILE A 157 14.84 -9.62 -3.61
N ARG A 158 14.35 -8.76 -4.50
CA ARG A 158 13.93 -7.38 -4.16
C ARG A 158 12.63 -7.39 -3.36
N LEU A 159 12.77 -7.51 -2.03
CA LEU A 159 11.70 -7.42 -1.04
C LEU A 159 11.91 -6.23 -0.10
N GLY A 160 10.91 -5.39 0.09
CA GLY A 160 10.91 -4.29 1.06
C GLY A 160 9.97 -4.54 2.24
N LYS A 161 9.97 -3.62 3.21
CA LYS A 161 9.05 -3.68 4.36
C LYS A 161 7.58 -3.60 3.94
N SER A 162 7.25 -2.88 2.87
CA SER A 162 5.91 -2.89 2.26
C SER A 162 5.47 -4.30 1.84
N ASP A 163 6.37 -5.11 1.29
CA ASP A 163 6.07 -6.50 0.94
C ASP A 163 5.80 -7.37 2.18
N TYR A 164 6.48 -7.10 3.30
CA TYR A 164 6.25 -7.78 4.58
C TYR A 164 4.94 -7.34 5.25
N LEU A 165 4.62 -6.05 5.19
CA LEU A 165 3.38 -5.54 5.75
C LEU A 165 2.15 -5.99 4.95
N GLY A 166 2.32 -6.17 3.63
CA GLY A 166 1.23 -6.47 2.70
C GLY A 166 0.31 -5.25 2.51
N ALA A 167 -0.87 -5.49 1.95
CA ALA A 167 -1.88 -4.45 1.82
C ALA A 167 -2.34 -3.97 3.20
N LEU A 168 -2.15 -2.68 3.51
CA LEU A 168 -2.63 -2.09 4.76
C LEU A 168 -4.13 -1.74 4.62
N PRO A 169 -4.94 -1.92 5.67
CA PRO A 169 -6.31 -1.43 5.69
C PRO A 169 -6.35 0.07 5.43
N GLY A 170 -7.15 0.50 4.46
CA GLY A 170 -7.28 1.92 4.10
C GLY A 170 -6.18 2.46 3.17
N SER A 171 -5.07 1.74 2.95
CA SER A 171 -4.11 2.13 1.91
C SER A 171 -4.60 1.60 0.56
N GLN A 172 -5.16 2.45 -0.29
CA GLN A 172 -5.27 2.12 -1.70
C GLN A 172 -3.93 2.43 -2.33
N ALA A 173 -3.12 1.39 -2.60
CA ALA A 173 -2.08 1.54 -3.61
C ALA A 173 -2.76 2.02 -4.90
N LEU A 174 -2.19 3.00 -5.58
CA LEU A 174 -2.72 3.46 -6.86
C LEU A 174 -2.92 2.24 -7.77
N ALA A 175 -4.16 1.99 -8.17
CA ALA A 175 -4.44 0.92 -9.12
C ALA A 175 -3.60 1.20 -10.37
N SER A 176 -2.93 0.16 -10.87
CA SER A 176 -2.13 0.28 -12.09
C SER A 176 -3.05 0.73 -13.23
N PRO A 177 -2.84 1.90 -13.86
CA PRO A 177 -3.44 2.12 -15.16
C PRO A 177 -2.88 1.02 -16.06
N GLY A 178 -3.76 0.29 -16.74
CA GLY A 178 -3.30 -0.55 -17.85
C GLY A 178 -2.59 0.32 -18.88
N ASN A 179 -1.93 -0.29 -19.87
CA ASN A 179 -1.28 0.41 -20.99
C ASN A 179 -2.22 1.33 -21.83
N ALA A 180 -3.49 1.47 -21.45
CA ALA A 180 -4.48 2.31 -22.10
C ALA A 180 -4.23 3.83 -21.89
N HIS A 181 -3.55 4.22 -20.81
CA HIS A 181 -3.37 5.63 -20.43
C HIS A 181 -1.90 5.93 -20.09
N PRO A 182 -1.02 6.10 -21.09
CA PRO A 182 0.42 6.24 -20.86
C PRO A 182 0.74 7.55 -20.13
N VAL A 183 1.59 7.47 -19.11
CA VAL A 183 2.07 8.63 -18.34
C VAL A 183 3.56 8.80 -18.53
N ARG A 184 3.98 10.03 -18.82
CA ARG A 184 5.40 10.36 -19.01
C ARG A 184 5.98 10.99 -17.75
N PHE A 185 7.03 10.40 -17.22
CA PHE A 185 7.73 10.91 -16.05
C PHE A 185 8.86 11.85 -16.43
N LEU A 186 8.95 12.97 -15.72
CA LEU A 186 9.94 14.02 -15.92
C LEU A 186 10.84 14.13 -14.69
N THR A 187 12.13 14.33 -14.94
CA THR A 187 13.05 14.87 -13.93
C THR A 187 12.61 16.27 -13.51
N ARG A 188 13.11 16.73 -12.35
CA ARG A 188 12.81 18.10 -11.89
C ARG A 188 13.22 19.15 -12.93
N ALA A 189 14.36 18.99 -13.60
CA ALA A 189 14.81 19.91 -14.64
C ALA A 189 13.83 19.95 -15.83
N GLU A 190 13.41 18.79 -16.33
CA GLU A 190 12.44 18.68 -17.43
C GLU A 190 11.06 19.25 -17.04
N SER A 191 10.64 19.07 -15.77
CA SER A 191 9.42 19.68 -15.24
C SER A 191 9.50 21.21 -15.24
N LEU A 192 10.63 21.78 -14.81
CA LEU A 192 10.85 23.23 -14.82
C LEU A 192 10.87 23.79 -16.24
N GLU A 193 11.48 23.09 -17.20
CA GLU A 193 11.44 23.47 -18.61
C GLU A 193 10.01 23.44 -19.17
N TRP A 194 9.23 22.41 -18.83
CA TRP A 194 7.83 22.31 -19.25
C TRP A 194 6.97 23.49 -18.75
N LEU A 195 7.22 23.92 -17.50
CA LEU A 195 6.56 25.08 -16.90
C LEU A 195 6.99 26.39 -17.55
N ALA A 196 8.30 26.59 -17.72
CA ALA A 196 8.85 27.79 -18.35
C ALA A 196 8.31 28.00 -19.77
N GLY A 197 8.17 26.92 -20.55
CA GLY A 197 7.57 26.95 -21.89
C GLY A 197 6.11 27.40 -21.93
N ARG A 198 5.45 27.52 -20.77
CA ARG A 198 4.06 27.99 -20.61
C ARG A 198 3.95 29.28 -19.79
N GLY A 199 5.09 29.91 -19.47
CA GLY A 199 5.12 31.09 -18.60
C GLY A 199 4.75 30.79 -17.14
N LEU A 200 4.78 29.52 -16.74
CA LEU A 200 4.50 29.07 -15.38
C LEU A 200 5.77 29.00 -14.54
N ARG A 201 5.60 29.08 -13.22
CA ARG A 201 6.65 28.86 -12.23
C ARG A 201 6.32 27.64 -11.39
N GLU A 202 7.36 27.00 -10.83
CA GLU A 202 7.22 25.87 -9.89
C GLU A 202 6.41 26.26 -8.66
N THR A 203 6.54 27.48 -8.15
CA THR A 203 5.67 28.02 -7.11
C THR A 203 5.20 29.40 -7.57
N PRO A 204 3.91 29.57 -7.90
CA PRO A 204 3.38 30.86 -8.33
C PRO A 204 3.49 31.91 -7.23
N ALA A 205 3.72 33.18 -7.61
CA ALA A 205 3.78 34.27 -6.66
C ALA A 205 2.38 34.86 -6.41
N THR A 206 1.99 35.02 -5.15
CA THR A 206 0.64 35.46 -4.73
C THR A 206 0.27 36.89 -5.15
N TYR A 207 1.24 37.70 -5.57
CA TYR A 207 1.09 39.12 -5.92
C TYR A 207 1.18 39.38 -7.44
N GLU A 208 1.09 38.35 -8.28
CA GLU A 208 1.15 38.50 -9.74
C GLU A 208 -0.13 39.16 -10.29
N PRO A 209 -0.01 40.29 -11.01
CA PRO A 209 -1.18 40.98 -11.58
C PRO A 209 -1.95 40.09 -12.55
N GLY A 210 -3.26 39.95 -12.36
CA GLY A 210 -4.14 39.15 -13.22
C GLY A 210 -4.31 37.69 -12.79
N ASN A 211 -3.60 37.25 -11.75
CA ASN A 211 -3.82 35.95 -11.11
C ASN A 211 -4.59 36.13 -9.80
N SER A 212 -5.72 35.45 -9.67
CA SER A 212 -6.41 35.28 -8.39
C SER A 212 -5.71 34.19 -7.57
N HIS A 213 -5.65 34.39 -6.26
CA HIS A 213 -5.13 33.42 -5.31
C HIS A 213 -6.14 33.22 -4.18
N PHE A 214 -6.47 31.96 -3.89
CA PHE A 214 -7.33 31.61 -2.76
C PHE A 214 -6.92 30.27 -2.16
N GLN A 215 -7.28 30.04 -0.89
CA GLN A 215 -6.93 28.84 -0.14
C GLN A 215 -8.09 28.34 0.71
N PHE A 216 -8.09 27.04 1.02
CA PHE A 216 -9.04 26.41 1.93
C PHE A 216 -8.48 25.11 2.51
N ASP A 217 -9.00 24.69 3.65
CA ASP A 217 -8.60 23.44 4.30
C ASP A 217 -9.48 22.27 3.84
N LEU A 218 -8.89 21.08 3.69
CA LEU A 218 -9.60 19.84 3.35
C LEU A 218 -10.25 19.17 4.56
N ARG A 219 -10.07 19.71 5.77
CA ARG A 219 -10.52 19.11 7.02
C ARG A 219 -11.67 19.89 7.65
N PRO A 220 -12.71 19.21 8.20
CA PRO A 220 -12.88 17.75 8.25
C PRO A 220 -13.17 17.15 6.86
N LEU A 221 -12.56 15.98 6.58
CA LEU A 221 -12.66 15.33 5.27
C LEU A 221 -14.13 14.95 4.98
N PRO A 222 -14.68 15.29 3.79
CA PRO A 222 -15.97 14.78 3.38
C PRO A 222 -15.92 13.26 3.19
N ILE A 223 -17.10 12.62 3.22
CA ILE A 223 -17.29 11.15 3.25
C ILE A 223 -16.54 10.39 2.12
N ARG A 224 -16.18 11.04 1.00
CA ARG A 224 -15.31 10.48 -0.05
C ARG A 224 -14.33 11.51 -0.63
N LEU A 225 -13.07 11.44 -0.21
CA LEU A 225 -11.98 12.33 -0.67
C LEU A 225 -11.77 12.31 -2.19
N SER A 226 -11.78 11.15 -2.83
CA SER A 226 -11.63 11.05 -4.30
C SER A 226 -12.75 11.76 -5.08
N GLY A 227 -13.97 11.77 -4.52
CA GLY A 227 -15.09 12.53 -5.09
C GLY A 227 -14.89 14.04 -4.99
N LEU A 228 -14.36 14.52 -3.86
CA LEU A 228 -14.00 15.92 -3.68
C LEU A 228 -12.90 16.35 -4.68
N ILE A 229 -11.81 15.58 -4.77
CA ILE A 229 -10.71 15.87 -5.69
C ILE A 229 -11.20 15.83 -7.15
N GLY A 230 -12.03 14.84 -7.50
CA GLY A 230 -12.62 14.73 -8.82
C GLY A 230 -13.46 15.95 -9.21
N SER A 231 -14.30 16.42 -8.30
CA SER A 231 -15.07 17.66 -8.46
C SER A 231 -14.14 18.87 -8.60
N LEU A 232 -13.16 19.02 -7.71
CA LEU A 232 -12.25 20.16 -7.73
C LEU A 232 -11.52 20.27 -9.08
N LEU A 233 -11.06 19.16 -9.64
CA LEU A 233 -10.44 19.16 -10.96
C LEU A 233 -11.38 19.61 -12.10
N GLU A 234 -12.68 19.32 -12.02
CA GLU A 234 -13.68 19.82 -12.98
C GLU A 234 -13.95 21.31 -12.80
N ASP A 235 -13.94 21.78 -11.55
CA ASP A 235 -14.31 23.14 -11.19
C ASP A 235 -13.23 24.15 -11.56
N LEU A 236 -11.99 23.69 -11.58
CA LEU A 236 -10.81 24.46 -11.95
C LEU A 236 -10.62 24.56 -13.48
N GLY A 237 -11.44 23.84 -14.27
CA GLY A 237 -11.50 23.88 -15.73
C GLY A 237 -11.75 22.51 -16.37
N GLU A 238 -11.91 22.48 -17.69
CA GLU A 238 -11.92 21.20 -18.41
C GLU A 238 -10.59 20.47 -18.22
N PHE A 239 -10.66 19.18 -17.85
CA PHE A 239 -9.46 18.37 -17.63
C PHE A 239 -8.85 17.94 -18.98
N GLU A 240 -7.98 18.80 -19.51
CA GLU A 240 -7.15 18.50 -20.70
C GLU A 240 -5.80 17.86 -20.33
N GLY A 241 -5.62 17.53 -19.05
CA GLY A 241 -4.35 17.05 -18.49
C GLY A 241 -3.51 18.16 -17.87
N GLY A 242 -2.24 17.87 -17.63
CA GLY A 242 -1.32 18.77 -16.96
C GLY A 242 -0.03 18.10 -16.49
N LEU A 243 0.72 18.85 -15.69
CA LEU A 243 1.89 18.36 -14.98
C LEU A 243 1.56 18.27 -13.50
N LEU A 244 1.59 17.05 -12.94
CA LEU A 244 1.70 16.86 -11.51
C LEU A 244 3.19 16.89 -11.13
N LEU A 245 3.56 17.82 -10.26
CA LEU A 245 4.87 17.88 -9.65
C LEU A 245 4.73 17.60 -8.15
N LEU A 246 5.25 16.46 -7.72
CA LEU A 246 5.34 16.16 -6.29
C LEU A 246 6.42 17.06 -5.67
N SER A 247 6.27 17.42 -4.39
CA SER A 247 7.23 18.25 -3.63
C SER A 247 7.19 17.87 -2.15
N ASP A 248 8.30 17.89 -1.42
CA ASP A 248 8.33 17.50 0.01
C ASP A 248 7.70 16.11 0.28
N TRP A 249 7.90 15.15 -0.64
CA TRP A 249 7.68 13.74 -0.30
C TRP A 249 8.80 13.35 0.67
N ILE A 250 8.48 13.37 1.96
CA ILE A 250 9.42 13.00 3.01
C ILE A 250 9.91 11.58 2.67
N TRP A 251 11.22 11.44 2.57
CA TRP A 251 11.91 10.16 2.73
C TRP A 251 11.61 9.68 4.16
N ASP A 252 10.38 9.28 4.46
CA ASP A 252 10.05 8.74 5.77
C ASP A 252 10.37 7.26 5.72
N ASP A 253 11.65 7.04 6.00
CA ASP A 253 12.33 5.79 6.25
C ASP A 253 12.51 4.82 5.06
N GLU A 254 13.67 4.15 5.01
CA GLU A 254 13.93 2.95 4.20
C GLU A 254 12.89 1.82 4.41
N TYR A 255 11.93 2.02 5.31
CA TYR A 255 10.83 1.16 5.70
C TYR A 255 9.50 1.45 4.99
N GLU A 256 9.20 2.67 4.53
CA GLU A 256 8.00 2.91 3.71
C GLU A 256 8.36 2.93 2.22
N GLY A 257 7.93 1.90 1.49
CA GLY A 257 8.16 1.83 0.05
C GLY A 257 7.41 2.93 -0.69
N ASP A 258 7.98 3.42 -1.80
CA ASP A 258 7.34 4.40 -2.69
C ASP A 258 5.92 3.93 -3.09
N PRO A 259 4.84 4.61 -2.64
CA PRO A 259 3.46 4.22 -2.93
C PRO A 259 3.10 4.36 -4.42
N THR A 260 3.94 5.05 -5.19
CA THR A 260 3.84 5.15 -6.65
C THR A 260 4.65 4.07 -7.38
N ALA A 261 5.41 3.21 -6.68
CA ALA A 261 6.31 2.24 -7.31
C ALA A 261 5.60 1.31 -8.31
N LEU A 262 4.45 0.74 -7.94
CA LEU A 262 3.66 -0.12 -8.85
C LEU A 262 3.14 0.65 -10.06
N TYR A 263 2.71 1.89 -9.83
CA TYR A 263 2.25 2.80 -10.88
C TYR A 263 3.38 3.12 -11.87
N ARG A 264 4.59 3.38 -11.37
CA ARG A 264 5.80 3.66 -12.16
C ARG A 264 6.29 2.43 -12.93
N GLU A 265 6.36 1.27 -12.28
CA GLU A 265 6.75 0.00 -12.92
C GLU A 265 5.83 -0.35 -14.09
N ALA A 266 4.51 -0.16 -13.94
CA ALA A 266 3.55 -0.37 -15.01
C ALA A 266 3.81 0.49 -16.25
N GLN A 267 4.34 1.69 -16.04
CA GLN A 267 4.70 2.65 -17.10
C GLN A 267 6.16 2.53 -17.55
N LYS A 268 6.87 1.49 -17.10
CA LYS A 268 8.30 1.24 -17.37
C LYS A 268 9.23 2.36 -16.89
N GLU A 269 8.81 3.10 -15.87
CA GLU A 269 9.66 4.08 -15.21
C GLU A 269 10.47 3.42 -14.09
N VAL A 270 11.77 3.31 -14.30
CA VAL A 270 12.69 2.64 -13.36
C VAL A 270 13.38 3.61 -12.42
N ARG A 271 13.35 4.92 -12.72
CA ARG A 271 13.96 5.95 -11.87
C ARG A 271 13.12 6.15 -10.60
N PRO A 272 13.76 6.34 -9.43
CA PRO A 272 13.06 6.64 -8.20
C PRO A 272 12.34 7.99 -8.25
N LEU A 273 11.37 8.19 -7.34
CA LEU A 273 10.53 9.38 -7.28
C LEU A 273 11.35 10.69 -7.19
N ASN A 274 12.48 10.67 -6.49
CA ASN A 274 13.36 11.82 -6.35
C ASN A 274 14.13 12.20 -7.62
N GLU A 275 14.39 11.25 -8.50
CA GLU A 275 15.00 11.52 -9.79
C GLU A 275 13.99 11.98 -10.83
N ALA A 276 12.76 11.44 -10.80
CA ALA A 276 11.69 11.79 -11.72
C ALA A 276 10.35 12.06 -10.99
N PRO A 277 10.21 13.24 -10.34
CA PRO A 277 9.05 13.61 -9.53
C PRO A 277 7.88 14.19 -10.34
N GLY A 278 8.09 14.52 -11.62
CA GLY A 278 7.06 15.09 -12.49
C GLY A 278 6.30 14.02 -13.27
N LEU A 279 4.99 14.17 -13.40
CA LEU A 279 4.11 13.28 -14.15
C LEU A 279 3.29 14.10 -15.15
N ILE A 280 3.49 13.86 -16.44
CA ILE A 280 2.65 14.43 -17.50
C ILE A 280 1.45 13.53 -17.71
N LEU A 281 0.27 14.11 -17.46
CA LEU A 281 -1.04 13.49 -17.56
C LEU A 281 -1.77 14.15 -18.73
N ASP A 282 -2.40 13.37 -19.59
CA ASP A 282 -3.29 13.88 -20.65
C ASP A 282 -4.77 13.78 -20.25
N LYS A 283 -5.67 14.22 -21.13
CA LYS A 283 -7.13 14.17 -20.90
C LYS A 283 -7.68 12.78 -20.55
N SER A 284 -6.99 11.71 -20.96
CA SER A 284 -7.38 10.32 -20.65
C SER A 284 -6.98 9.90 -19.23
N ASN A 285 -6.04 10.61 -18.61
CA ASN A 285 -5.52 10.34 -17.27
C ASN A 285 -6.31 10.99 -16.13
N ARG A 286 -7.60 11.32 -16.33
CA ARG A 286 -8.38 12.00 -15.29
C ARG A 286 -8.46 11.20 -13.99
N GLN A 287 -8.67 9.90 -14.09
CA GLN A 287 -8.74 9.02 -12.93
C GLN A 287 -7.38 8.92 -12.22
N ASP A 288 -6.29 8.88 -12.99
CA ASP A 288 -4.93 8.87 -12.44
C ASP A 288 -4.64 10.16 -11.66
N ALA A 289 -5.00 11.32 -12.22
CA ALA A 289 -4.83 12.62 -11.55
C ALA A 289 -5.61 12.67 -10.23
N VAL A 290 -6.86 12.20 -10.21
CA VAL A 290 -7.66 12.12 -8.98
C VAL A 290 -6.98 11.22 -7.94
N ALA A 291 -6.51 10.06 -8.37
CA ALA A 291 -5.89 9.08 -7.46
C ALA A 291 -4.56 9.61 -6.90
N LEU A 292 -3.70 10.21 -7.72
CA LEU A 292 -2.43 10.81 -7.32
C LEU A 292 -2.61 12.00 -6.38
N LEU A 293 -3.59 12.88 -6.63
CA LEU A 293 -3.90 14.00 -5.75
C LEU A 293 -4.55 13.55 -4.43
N THR A 294 -5.35 12.47 -4.47
CA THR A 294 -5.87 11.82 -3.25
C THR A 294 -4.71 11.28 -2.41
N LEU A 295 -3.71 10.66 -3.05
CA LEU A 295 -2.52 10.15 -2.37
C LEU A 295 -1.75 11.27 -1.64
N LEU A 296 -1.66 12.48 -2.22
CA LEU A 296 -1.03 13.62 -1.55
C LEU A 296 -1.69 13.91 -0.19
N VAL A 297 -3.02 13.91 -0.16
CA VAL A 297 -3.82 14.16 1.05
C VAL A 297 -3.63 13.03 2.06
N GLU A 298 -3.75 11.78 1.63
CA GLU A 298 -3.61 10.61 2.51
C GLU A 298 -2.21 10.49 3.14
N ARG A 299 -1.17 10.87 2.39
CA ARG A 299 0.22 10.79 2.81
C ARG A 299 0.75 12.08 3.44
N LYS A 300 -0.08 13.12 3.56
CA LYS A 300 0.33 14.44 4.03
C LYS A 300 1.52 15.01 3.24
N TRP A 301 1.53 14.75 1.94
CA TRP A 301 2.56 15.25 1.05
C TRP A 301 2.17 16.60 0.48
N THR A 302 3.18 17.34 0.04
CA THR A 302 2.98 18.54 -0.76
C THR A 302 3.03 18.18 -2.25
N GLY A 303 2.25 18.84 -3.08
CA GLY A 303 2.32 18.63 -4.52
C GLY A 303 1.53 19.67 -5.27
N GLN A 304 1.87 19.84 -6.54
CA GLN A 304 1.31 20.88 -7.40
C GLN A 304 0.87 20.30 -8.72
N PHE A 305 -0.37 20.56 -9.09
CA PHE A 305 -0.91 20.22 -10.39
C PHE A 305 -1.08 21.47 -11.23
N HIS A 306 -0.27 21.57 -12.28
CA HIS A 306 -0.33 22.65 -13.26
C HIS A 306 -1.18 22.19 -14.44
N PHE A 307 -2.33 22.81 -14.64
CA PHE A 307 -3.24 22.45 -15.72
C PHE A 307 -2.62 22.75 -17.09
N ALA A 308 -2.91 21.91 -18.08
CA ALA A 308 -2.37 22.05 -19.44
C ALA A 308 -2.71 23.40 -20.10
N SER A 309 -3.82 24.03 -19.69
CA SER A 309 -4.23 25.37 -20.14
C SER A 309 -3.24 26.48 -19.76
N GLY A 310 -2.40 26.25 -18.74
CA GLY A 310 -1.52 27.28 -18.18
C GLY A 310 -2.24 28.32 -17.33
N ALA A 311 -3.57 28.25 -17.22
CA ALA A 311 -4.34 29.26 -16.49
C ALA A 311 -4.46 28.97 -15.00
N THR A 312 -4.35 27.70 -14.58
CA THR A 312 -4.60 27.29 -13.19
C THR A 312 -3.49 26.39 -12.66
N THR A 313 -3.09 26.64 -11.42
CA THR A 313 -2.24 25.76 -10.61
C THR A 313 -2.96 25.45 -9.31
N LEU A 314 -3.12 24.15 -9.04
CA LEU A 314 -3.64 23.61 -7.78
C LEU A 314 -2.46 23.10 -6.95
N ARG A 315 -2.32 23.56 -5.72
CA ARG A 315 -1.29 23.10 -4.79
C ARG A 315 -1.95 22.52 -3.54
N ILE A 316 -1.53 21.31 -3.17
CA ILE A 316 -1.89 20.66 -1.91
C ILE A 316 -0.66 20.75 -1.01
N VAL A 317 -0.80 21.32 0.18
CA VAL A 317 0.27 21.55 1.15
C VAL A 317 0.07 20.64 2.35
N GLU A 318 1.06 19.77 2.60
CA GLU A 318 1.06 18.80 3.71
C GLU A 318 -0.22 17.95 3.79
N GLY A 319 -0.86 17.73 2.64
CA GLY A 319 -2.15 17.04 2.50
C GLY A 319 -3.37 17.73 3.11
N ASP A 320 -3.22 18.86 3.79
CA ASP A 320 -4.30 19.44 4.61
C ASP A 320 -4.85 20.74 4.04
N ARG A 321 -4.00 21.53 3.38
CA ARG A 321 -4.36 22.83 2.82
C ARG A 321 -4.30 22.81 1.30
N VAL A 322 -5.32 23.38 0.66
CA VAL A 322 -5.35 23.61 -0.79
C VAL A 322 -5.11 25.09 -1.06
N GLU A 323 -4.18 25.38 -1.97
CA GLU A 323 -3.91 26.70 -2.53
C GLU A 323 -4.20 26.64 -4.04
N VAL A 324 -4.96 27.61 -4.55
CA VAL A 324 -5.27 27.72 -5.98
C VAL A 324 -4.78 29.06 -6.50
N TYR A 325 -4.05 29.01 -7.61
CA TYR A 325 -3.58 30.15 -8.36
C TYR A 325 -4.23 30.08 -9.74
N THR A 326 -5.00 31.09 -10.12
CA THR A 326 -5.70 31.04 -11.42
C THR A 326 -5.84 32.40 -12.10
N ALA A 327 -5.57 32.43 -13.40
CA ALA A 327 -5.95 33.50 -14.30
C ALA A 327 -7.39 33.34 -14.83
N ASN A 328 -8.09 32.25 -14.48
CA ASN A 328 -9.46 31.98 -14.88
C ASN A 328 -10.45 32.48 -13.79
N PRO A 329 -11.15 33.61 -14.02
CA PRO A 329 -12.07 34.17 -13.04
C PRO A 329 -13.32 33.31 -12.79
N GLU A 330 -13.66 32.37 -13.68
CA GLU A 330 -14.78 31.44 -13.46
C GLU A 330 -14.43 30.34 -12.46
N ALA A 331 -13.19 29.83 -12.52
CA ALA A 331 -12.70 28.81 -11.60
C ALA A 331 -12.74 29.31 -10.14
N GLU A 332 -12.33 30.56 -9.92
CA GLU A 332 -12.41 31.19 -8.59
C GLU A 332 -13.85 31.22 -8.06
N ARG A 333 -14.80 31.71 -8.86
CA ARG A 333 -16.21 31.84 -8.45
C ARG A 333 -16.85 30.48 -8.14
N LEU A 334 -16.57 29.47 -8.97
CA LEU A 334 -17.14 28.13 -8.81
C LEU A 334 -16.68 27.46 -7.53
N VAL A 335 -15.38 27.54 -7.22
CA VAL A 335 -14.83 26.95 -6.00
C VAL A 335 -15.32 27.70 -4.76
N GLN A 336 -15.29 29.03 -4.77
CA GLN A 336 -15.82 29.84 -3.66
C GLN A 336 -17.31 29.56 -3.38
N TYR A 337 -18.14 29.46 -4.42
CA TYR A 337 -19.55 29.12 -4.28
C TYR A 337 -19.76 27.76 -3.62
N ARG A 338 -19.01 26.72 -4.02
CA ARG A 338 -19.13 25.38 -3.43
C ARG A 338 -18.72 25.33 -1.98
N LEU A 339 -17.64 26.02 -1.62
CA LEU A 339 -17.19 26.08 -0.24
C LEU A 339 -18.25 26.77 0.65
N ALA A 340 -18.86 27.85 0.16
CA ALA A 340 -19.96 28.53 0.85
C ALA A 340 -21.20 27.64 1.02
N VAL A 341 -21.59 26.89 -0.01
CA VAL A 341 -22.75 25.96 0.05
C VAL A 341 -22.48 24.75 0.95
N SER A 342 -21.22 24.30 1.05
CA SER A 342 -20.84 23.12 1.84
C SER A 342 -20.60 23.41 3.32
N GLY A 343 -20.79 24.66 3.77
CA GLY A 343 -20.62 25.07 5.17
C GLY A 343 -19.16 25.16 5.63
N GLY A 344 -18.21 25.26 4.70
CA GLY A 344 -16.79 25.39 5.02
C GLY A 344 -16.44 26.84 5.31
N ASP A 345 -15.83 27.10 6.47
CA ASP A 345 -15.23 28.38 6.84
C ASP A 345 -14.14 28.77 5.82
N VAL A 346 -14.52 29.47 4.75
CA VAL A 346 -13.57 30.15 3.89
C VAL A 346 -13.14 31.42 4.60
N LEU A 347 -11.90 31.47 5.09
CA LEU A 347 -11.25 32.73 5.39
C LEU A 347 -10.98 33.43 4.05
N PRO A 348 -11.61 34.58 3.74
CA PRO A 348 -11.09 35.46 2.71
C PRO A 348 -9.74 35.99 3.20
N VAL A 349 -8.72 36.00 2.34
CA VAL A 349 -7.58 36.91 2.50
C VAL A 349 -7.89 38.18 1.75
#